data_AF-A0AA50Q6M1-F1
#
_entry.id   AF-A0AA50Q6M1-F1
#
_cell.length_a   1.000
_cell.length_b   1.000
_cell.length_c   1.000
_cell.angle_alpha   90.00
_cell.angle_beta   90.00
_cell.angle_gamma   90.00
#
_symmetry.space_group_name_H-M   'P 1'
#
loop_
_entity.id
_entity.type
_entity.pdbx_description
1 polymer ?
#
loop_
_entity_poly.entity_id
_entity_poly.type
_entity_poly.pdbx_seq_one_letter_code
_entity_poly.pdbx_strand_id
1 'polypeptide(L)'
;MAKQIEEAVSLLRKHGCLVVLWYPEEIEGVQPGTLKGITDRLVEMGNEMLDEADRYSFSVGDLVRHVKTGGCYHIRGLPDKHRLEATGEPAYLYEAVSDGLIWMRSQAEMEDGRFVMVPGGLDMSAGAA
;
A
#
# COMPACT_ATOMS: atom_id res chain seq x y z
N MET A 1 7.66 -27.19 -6.95
CA MET A 1 7.05 -25.86 -6.77
C MET A 1 8.02 -24.74 -7.15
N ALA A 2 9.13 -24.51 -6.45
CA ALA A 2 10.11 -23.44 -6.79
C ALA A 2 10.57 -23.45 -8.25
N LYS A 3 10.95 -24.62 -8.79
CA LYS A 3 11.36 -24.78 -10.19
C LYS A 3 10.28 -24.38 -11.21
N GLN A 4 9.01 -24.65 -10.92
CA GLN A 4 7.89 -24.29 -11.80
C GLN A 4 7.65 -22.77 -11.81
N ILE A 5 7.87 -22.12 -10.67
CA ILE A 5 7.79 -20.66 -10.54
C ILE A 5 8.92 -20.00 -11.35
N GLU A 6 10.16 -20.49 -11.22
CA GLU A 6 11.31 -19.99 -11.99
C GLU A 6 11.14 -20.13 -13.51
N GLU A 7 10.61 -21.27 -13.96
CA GLU A 7 10.31 -21.52 -15.38
C GLU A 7 9.23 -20.55 -15.89
N ALA A 8 8.18 -20.30 -15.10
CA ALA A 8 7.13 -19.33 -15.44
C ALA A 8 7.67 -17.89 -15.51
N VAL A 9 8.46 -17.46 -14.53
CA VAL A 9 9.08 -16.12 -14.49
C VAL A 9 10.00 -15.92 -15.68
N SER A 10 10.80 -16.93 -16.03
CA SER A 10 11.71 -16.90 -17.18
C SER A 10 10.95 -16.79 -18.50
N LEU A 11 9.81 -17.49 -18.63
CA LEU A 11 8.95 -17.42 -19.82
C LEU A 11 8.33 -16.02 -19.97
N LEU A 12 7.79 -15.45 -18.89
CA LEU A 12 7.18 -14.12 -18.88
C LEU A 12 8.19 -13.04 -19.30
N ARG A 13 9.44 -13.11 -18.83
CA ARG A 13 10.51 -12.19 -19.24
C ARG A 13 10.88 -12.29 -20.71
N LYS A 14 10.94 -13.52 -21.27
CA LYS A 14 11.16 -13.70 -22.71
C LYS A 14 10.12 -12.99 -23.57
N HIS A 15 8.92 -12.76 -23.01
CA HIS A 15 7.83 -12.04 -23.66
C HIS A 15 7.74 -10.56 -23.26
N GLY A 16 8.74 -10.01 -22.56
CA GLY A 16 8.79 -8.59 -22.19
C GLY A 16 7.86 -8.21 -21.03
N CYS A 17 7.34 -9.18 -20.27
CA CYS A 17 6.51 -8.90 -19.12
C CYS A 17 7.38 -8.51 -17.91
N LEU A 18 7.00 -7.42 -17.23
CA LEU A 18 7.48 -7.13 -15.88
C LEU A 18 6.83 -8.14 -14.93
N VAL A 19 7.65 -8.89 -14.20
CA VAL A 19 7.15 -9.81 -13.17
C VAL A 19 7.34 -9.16 -11.82
N VAL A 20 6.22 -8.78 -11.22
CA VAL A 20 6.17 -8.20 -9.89
C VAL A 20 5.70 -9.27 -8.92
N LEU A 21 6.42 -9.40 -7.80
CA LEU A 21 6.14 -10.43 -6.81
C LEU A 21 5.40 -9.82 -5.64
N TRP A 22 4.25 -10.41 -5.31
CA TRP A 22 3.50 -10.09 -4.11
C TRP A 22 3.45 -11.32 -3.21
N TYR A 23 3.92 -11.17 -1.98
CA TYR A 23 3.92 -12.23 -0.98
C TYR A 23 3.23 -11.72 0.30
N PRO A 24 2.11 -12.34 0.71
CA PRO A 24 1.59 -12.12 2.06
C PRO A 24 2.56 -12.74 3.09
N GLU A 25 2.71 -12.11 4.26
CA GLU A 25 3.61 -12.58 5.35
C GLU A 25 3.34 -14.03 5.79
N GLU A 26 2.09 -14.50 5.62
CA GLU A 26 1.69 -15.88 5.94
C GLU A 26 0.87 -16.49 4.80
N ILE A 27 1.27 -17.69 4.37
CA ILE A 27 0.45 -18.56 3.51
C ILE A 27 0.15 -19.81 4.32
N GLU A 28 -1.14 -20.07 4.56
CA GLU A 28 -1.60 -21.22 5.30
C GLU A 28 -1.03 -22.52 4.70
N GLY A 29 -0.33 -23.31 5.53
CA GLY A 29 0.31 -24.56 5.12
C GLY A 29 1.71 -24.43 4.51
N VAL A 30 2.31 -23.23 4.44
CA VAL A 30 3.69 -23.04 3.95
C VAL A 30 4.62 -22.66 5.09
N GLN A 31 5.70 -23.42 5.26
CA GLN A 31 6.75 -23.12 6.26
C GLN A 31 7.48 -21.81 5.89
N PRO A 32 7.67 -20.86 6.82
CA PRO A 32 8.28 -19.54 6.55
C PRO A 32 9.64 -19.59 5.83
N GLY A 33 10.48 -20.58 6.16
CA GLY A 33 11.79 -20.77 5.52
C GLY A 33 11.74 -21.14 4.03
N THR A 34 10.64 -21.75 3.58
CA THR A 34 10.43 -22.10 2.17
C THR A 34 10.13 -20.86 1.32
N LEU A 35 9.38 -19.92 1.89
CA LEU A 35 9.05 -18.65 1.22
C LEU A 35 10.30 -17.81 1.03
N LYS A 36 11.12 -17.67 2.08
CA LYS A 36 12.37 -16.92 2.02
C LYS A 36 13.31 -17.41 0.91
N GLY A 37 13.49 -18.73 0.76
CA GLY A 37 14.37 -19.29 -0.28
C GLY A 37 13.85 -19.10 -1.70
N ILE A 38 12.53 -18.94 -1.90
CA ILE A 38 11.96 -18.60 -3.20
C ILE A 38 12.12 -17.11 -3.47
N THR A 39 11.86 -16.26 -2.47
CA THR A 39 12.01 -14.80 -2.56
C THR A 39 13.44 -14.39 -2.88
N ASP A 40 14.43 -14.93 -2.15
CA ASP A 40 15.85 -14.64 -2.35
C ASP A 40 16.26 -14.92 -3.81
N ARG A 41 15.85 -16.07 -4.36
CA ARG A 41 16.16 -16.48 -5.75
C ARG A 41 15.47 -15.62 -6.79
N LEU A 42 14.26 -15.13 -6.52
CA LEU A 42 13.53 -14.29 -7.45
C LEU A 42 14.05 -12.84 -7.46
N VAL A 43 14.56 -12.35 -6.32
CA VAL A 43 15.30 -11.09 -6.24
C VAL A 43 16.64 -11.21 -6.97
N GLU A 44 17.37 -12.32 -6.82
CA GLU A 44 18.60 -12.61 -7.59
C GLU A 44 18.35 -12.64 -9.10
N MET A 45 17.16 -13.06 -9.54
CA MET A 45 16.74 -12.99 -10.94
C MET A 45 16.46 -11.55 -11.40
N GLY A 46 16.55 -10.55 -10.53
CA GLY A 46 16.35 -9.13 -10.83
C GLY A 46 14.89 -8.72 -10.87
N ASN A 47 14.00 -9.40 -10.13
CA ASN A 47 12.64 -8.93 -9.93
C ASN A 47 12.62 -7.96 -8.75
N GLU A 48 11.96 -6.81 -8.93
CA GLU A 48 11.72 -5.89 -7.84
C GLU A 48 10.65 -6.50 -6.93
N MET A 49 10.97 -6.59 -5.65
CA MET A 49 9.99 -6.87 -4.62
C MET A 49 9.29 -5.54 -4.36
N LEU A 50 7.98 -5.46 -4.61
CA LEU A 50 7.23 -4.31 -4.10
C LEU A 50 7.26 -4.40 -2.59
N ASP A 51 7.75 -3.36 -1.94
CA ASP A 51 7.57 -3.21 -0.51
C ASP A 51 6.05 -3.13 -0.26
N GLU A 52 5.56 -3.58 0.90
CA GLU A 52 4.18 -3.29 1.30
C GLU A 52 3.89 -1.78 1.25
N ALA A 53 4.93 -0.97 1.46
CA ALA A 53 4.90 0.48 1.30
C ALA A 53 4.53 0.96 -0.12
N ASP A 54 4.79 0.15 -1.16
CA ASP A 54 4.49 0.51 -2.55
C ASP A 54 3.09 0.08 -3.01
N ARG A 55 2.31 -0.58 -2.15
CA ARG A 55 0.96 -1.05 -2.49
C ARG A 55 -0.06 0.08 -2.57
N TYR A 56 0.22 1.21 -1.90
CA TYR A 56 -0.71 2.29 -1.65
C TYR A 56 -0.01 3.63 -1.81
N SER A 57 -0.73 4.66 -2.28
CA SER A 57 -0.14 6.01 -2.36
C SER A 57 0.06 6.66 -0.99
N PHE A 58 -0.60 6.15 0.05
CA PHE A 58 -0.54 6.66 1.41
C PHE A 58 -0.50 5.53 2.45
N SER A 59 0.18 5.77 3.56
CA SER A 59 0.34 4.89 4.71
C SER A 59 -0.42 5.40 5.94
N VAL A 60 -0.72 4.53 6.90
CA VAL A 60 -1.31 4.95 8.18
C VAL A 60 -0.38 5.94 8.89
N GLY A 61 -0.94 7.06 9.36
CA GLY A 61 -0.18 8.14 9.98
C GLY A 61 0.15 9.28 9.03
N ASP A 62 0.14 9.05 7.71
CA ASP A 62 0.42 10.09 6.73
C ASP A 62 -0.54 11.27 6.88
N LEU A 63 0.00 12.47 6.73
CA LEU A 63 -0.77 13.70 6.63
C LEU A 63 -1.00 14.00 5.14
N VAL A 64 -2.26 14.03 4.73
CA VAL A 64 -2.66 14.36 3.36
C VAL A 64 -3.48 15.64 3.32
N ARG A 65 -3.40 16.38 2.23
CA ARG A 65 -4.18 17.59 1.98
C ARG A 65 -5.07 17.38 0.76
N HIS A 66 -6.36 17.66 0.91
CA HIS A 66 -7.27 17.69 -0.23
C HIS A 66 -7.04 18.96 -1.05
N VAL A 67 -6.67 18.81 -2.31
CA VAL A 67 -6.20 19.90 -3.19
C VAL A 67 -7.27 20.99 -3.36
N LYS A 68 -8.54 20.60 -3.52
CA LYS A 68 -9.63 21.54 -3.80
C LYS A 68 -10.04 22.37 -2.58
N THR A 69 -10.17 21.74 -1.41
CA THR A 69 -10.68 22.40 -0.19
C THR A 69 -9.56 22.92 0.70
N GLY A 70 -8.35 22.43 0.51
CA GLY A 70 -7.21 22.72 1.36
C GLY A 70 -7.24 22.02 2.73
N GLY A 71 -8.27 21.21 3.02
CA GLY A 71 -8.39 20.48 4.28
C GLY A 71 -7.28 19.44 4.46
N CYS A 72 -6.81 19.28 5.69
CA CYS A 72 -5.76 18.33 6.06
C CYS A 72 -6.34 17.16 6.85
N TYR A 73 -5.82 15.97 6.59
CA TYR A 73 -6.35 14.73 7.14
C TYR A 73 -5.22 13.74 7.47
N HIS A 74 -5.36 13.00 8.55
CA HIS A 74 -4.50 11.86 8.85
C HIS A 74 -5.09 10.58 8.30
N ILE A 75 -4.27 9.77 7.63
CA ILE A 75 -4.67 8.41 7.23
C ILE A 75 -4.73 7.52 8.48
N ARG A 76 -5.87 6.84 8.65
CA ARG A 76 -6.14 5.95 9.80
C ARG A 76 -6.37 4.50 9.40
N GLY A 77 -6.73 4.24 8.14
CA GLY A 77 -6.99 2.89 7.67
C GLY A 77 -6.73 2.75 6.17
N LEU A 78 -6.24 1.57 5.79
CA LEU A 78 -5.80 1.25 4.44
C LEU A 78 -6.83 0.41 3.65
N PRO A 79 -6.73 0.38 2.31
CA PRO A 79 -7.70 -0.29 1.45
C PRO A 79 -7.70 -1.83 1.48
N ASP A 80 -6.73 -2.49 2.11
CA ASP A 80 -6.75 -3.94 2.37
C ASP A 80 -7.81 -4.34 3.40
N LYS A 81 -8.03 -3.49 4.41
CA LYS A 81 -8.89 -3.79 5.58
C LYS A 81 -10.24 -3.09 5.53
N HIS A 82 -10.42 -2.12 4.65
CA HIS A 82 -11.63 -1.30 4.60
C HIS A 82 -12.25 -1.29 3.20
N ARG A 83 -13.58 -1.34 3.17
CA ARG A 83 -14.38 -1.33 1.93
C ARG A 83 -15.60 -0.45 2.10
N LEU A 84 -16.03 0.19 1.01
CA LEU A 84 -17.32 0.86 0.95
C LEU A 84 -18.44 -0.19 0.95
N GLU A 85 -19.40 -0.09 1.88
CA GLU A 85 -20.49 -1.07 1.99
C GLU A 85 -21.34 -1.17 0.70
N ALA A 86 -21.64 -0.02 0.10
CA ALA A 86 -22.53 0.03 -1.06
C ALA A 86 -21.92 -0.56 -2.35
N THR A 87 -20.61 -0.43 -2.54
CA THR A 87 -19.93 -0.83 -3.79
C THR A 87 -18.95 -2.00 -3.61
N GLY A 88 -18.54 -2.31 -2.38
CA GLY A 88 -17.49 -3.28 -2.08
C GLY A 88 -16.06 -2.80 -2.42
N GLU A 89 -15.92 -1.57 -2.91
CA GLU A 89 -14.65 -1.03 -3.36
C GLU A 89 -13.68 -0.82 -2.18
N PRO A 90 -12.38 -1.05 -2.38
CA PRO A 90 -11.36 -0.80 -1.37
C PRO A 90 -11.32 0.69 -1.01
N ALA A 91 -11.14 1.02 0.26
CA ALA A 91 -11.32 2.37 0.77
C ALA A 91 -10.26 2.76 1.81
N TYR A 92 -9.95 4.05 1.88
CA TYR A 92 -9.19 4.62 2.99
C TYR A 92 -10.13 5.14 4.07
N LEU A 93 -9.67 5.05 5.33
CA LEU A 93 -10.19 5.85 6.44
C LEU A 93 -9.24 6.99 6.72
N TYR A 94 -9.77 8.20 6.88
CA TYR A 94 -8.98 9.38 7.18
C TYR A 94 -9.71 10.32 8.13
N GLU A 95 -8.97 10.95 9.01
CA GLU A 95 -9.47 11.81 10.09
C GLU A 95 -9.14 13.27 9.79
N ALA A 96 -10.13 14.15 9.83
CA ALA A 96 -9.92 15.58 9.63
C ALA A 96 -9.15 16.19 10.80
N VAL A 97 -8.07 16.93 10.50
CA VAL A 97 -7.27 17.62 11.52
C VAL A 97 -8.06 18.73 12.22
N SER A 98 -9.07 19.31 11.57
CA SER A 98 -9.85 20.42 12.09
C SER A 98 -10.81 20.06 13.22
N ASP A 99 -11.42 18.88 13.16
CA ASP A 99 -12.55 18.51 14.02
C ASP A 99 -12.58 17.02 14.43
N GLY A 100 -11.61 16.23 13.98
CA GLY A 100 -11.51 14.80 14.31
C GLY A 100 -12.55 13.92 13.62
N LEU A 101 -13.33 14.45 12.66
CA LEU A 101 -14.30 13.63 11.94
C LEU A 101 -13.59 12.59 11.07
N ILE A 102 -14.02 11.33 11.20
CA ILE A 102 -13.52 10.23 10.39
C ILE A 102 -14.39 10.09 9.14
N TRP A 103 -13.73 10.14 8.00
CA TRP A 103 -14.30 9.97 6.67
C TRP A 103 -13.80 8.68 6.06
N MET A 104 -14.62 8.13 5.16
CA MET A 104 -14.26 6.99 4.32
C MET A 104 -14.40 7.39 2.85
N ARG A 105 -13.42 7.01 2.03
CA ARG A 105 -13.41 7.30 0.60
C ARG A 105 -12.76 6.16 -0.17
N SER A 106 -13.22 5.92 -1.40
CA SER A 106 -12.66 4.88 -2.27
C SER A 106 -11.16 5.12 -2.52
N GLN A 107 -10.41 4.03 -2.69
CA GLN A 107 -8.99 4.09 -3.06
C GLN A 107 -8.79 4.92 -4.33
N ALA A 108 -9.61 4.67 -5.36
CA ALA A 108 -9.51 5.37 -6.64
C ALA A 108 -9.61 6.89 -6.48
N GLU A 109 -10.52 7.40 -5.66
CA GLU A 109 -10.65 8.86 -5.43
C GLU A 109 -9.59 9.44 -4.49
N MET A 110 -8.92 8.62 -3.69
CA MET A 110 -7.80 9.08 -2.86
C MET A 110 -6.53 9.22 -3.72
N GLU A 111 -6.33 8.30 -4.65
CA GLU A 111 -5.11 8.17 -5.46
C GLU A 111 -5.21 8.84 -6.84
N ASP A 112 -6.36 9.48 -7.18
CA ASP A 112 -6.56 10.20 -8.45
C ASP A 112 -5.94 11.61 -8.50
N GLY A 113 -5.20 12.02 -7.46
CA GLY A 113 -4.58 13.33 -7.35
C GLY A 113 -5.44 14.40 -6.64
N ARG A 114 -6.63 14.05 -6.14
CA ARG A 114 -7.39 14.94 -5.22
C ARG A 114 -6.70 15.16 -3.88
N PHE A 115 -5.85 14.23 -3.46
CA PHE A 115 -5.09 14.30 -2.24
C PHE A 115 -3.60 14.26 -2.54
N VAL A 116 -2.84 15.05 -1.79
CA VAL A 116 -1.39 15.08 -1.86
C VAL A 116 -0.81 14.95 -0.47
N MET A 117 0.31 14.23 -0.37
CA MET A 117 1.06 14.11 0.88
C MET A 117 1.62 15.47 1.30
N VAL A 118 1.54 15.78 2.60
CA VAL A 118 2.16 16.97 3.18
C VAL A 118 3.55 16.59 3.68
N PRO A 119 4.65 17.14 3.13
CA PRO A 119 5.99 16.84 3.59
C PRO A 119 6.22 17.33 5.03
N GLY A 120 6.77 16.47 5.89
CA GLY A 120 7.15 16.83 7.25
C GLY A 120 6.07 16.57 8.29
N GLY A 121 5.58 15.32 8.37
CA GLY A 121 4.74 14.81 9.46
C GLY A 121 5.49 14.78 10.81
N LEU A 122 5.99 15.94 11.24
CA LEU A 122 6.44 16.16 12.60
C LEU A 122 5.21 16.47 13.43
N ASP A 123 5.01 15.61 14.43
CA ASP A 123 4.18 15.81 15.60
C ASP A 123 4.12 17.30 16.03
N MET A 124 2.99 17.94 15.77
CA MET A 124 2.69 19.32 16.20
C MET A 124 2.15 19.36 17.64
N SER A 125 2.32 18.31 18.46
CA SER A 125 1.95 18.34 19.88
C SER A 125 2.97 19.02 20.80
N ALA A 126 4.14 19.45 20.29
CA ALA A 126 5.12 20.23 21.05
C ALA A 126 5.00 21.74 20.74
N GLY A 127 3.98 22.39 21.29
CA GLY A 127 3.81 23.84 21.11
C GLY A 127 2.61 24.46 21.80
N ALA A 128 2.38 24.17 23.07
CA ALA A 128 1.57 25.02 23.94
C ALA A 128 2.44 25.46 25.13
N ALA A 129 2.55 26.78 25.26
CA ALA A 129 3.36 27.53 26.22
C ALA A 129 3.03 27.26 27.69
#